data_AF-V4NQN2-F1
#
_entry.id   AF-V4NQN2-F1
#
_cell.length_a   1.000
_cell.length_b   1.000
_cell.length_c   1.000
_cell.angle_alpha   90.00
_cell.angle_beta   90.00
_cell.angle_gamma   90.00
#
_symmetry.space_group_name_H-M   'P 1'
#
loop_
_entity.id
_entity.type
_entity.pdbx_description
1 polymer ?
#
loop_
_entity_poly.entity_id
_entity_poly.type
_entity_poly.pdbx_seq_one_letter_code
_entity_poly.pdbx_strand_id
1 'polypeptide(L)'
;MAKKPTSTTTADSARKVSVAPVTTARTAGTDTVTPKKRTSPAKFIQEVRQEARKITWTSRKETWITTVMVLIMVLVACVFFYIIDGGLGFVVNFLINIGR
;
A
#
# COMPACT_ATOMS: atom_id res chain seq x y z
N MET A 1 -27.04 -30.93 15.05
CA MET A 1 -27.00 -32.01 16.06
C MET A 1 -26.44 -33.28 15.40
N ALA A 2 -25.71 -34.09 16.19
CA ALA A 2 -25.27 -35.47 15.91
C ALA A 2 -23.94 -35.72 15.13
N LYS A 3 -22.85 -35.72 15.93
CA LYS A 3 -21.78 -36.74 16.07
C LYS A 3 -21.21 -37.49 14.82
N LYS A 4 -19.87 -37.44 14.74
CA LYS A 4 -18.94 -38.28 13.95
C LYS A 4 -19.20 -39.80 14.10
N PRO A 5 -18.57 -40.64 13.26
CA PRO A 5 -17.36 -41.34 13.76
C PRO A 5 -16.23 -41.53 12.73
N THR A 6 -15.01 -41.51 13.27
CA THR A 6 -13.75 -42.03 12.72
C THR A 6 -13.80 -43.53 12.43
N SER A 7 -13.20 -43.97 11.32
CA SER A 7 -12.73 -45.34 11.12
C SER A 7 -11.32 -45.33 10.50
N THR A 8 -10.35 -45.66 11.33
CA THR A 8 -9.03 -46.19 10.98
C THR A 8 -9.17 -47.48 10.15
N THR A 9 -8.38 -47.63 9.08
CA THR A 9 -7.95 -48.90 8.46
C THR A 9 -6.77 -48.51 7.54
N THR A 10 -5.52 -48.74 7.90
CA THR A 10 -4.78 -50.02 7.99
C THR A 10 -4.63 -50.68 6.62
N ALA A 11 -3.34 -50.81 6.20
CA ALA A 11 -2.80 -51.69 5.17
C ALA A 11 -2.91 -51.25 3.69
N ASP A 12 -1.82 -50.67 3.17
CA ASP A 12 -1.27 -50.98 1.84
C ASP A 12 0.21 -50.54 1.80
N SER A 13 1.13 -51.45 2.09
CA SER A 13 1.95 -52.17 1.11
C SER A 13 3.11 -51.35 0.53
N ALA A 14 4.30 -51.70 1.03
CA ALA A 14 5.50 -51.87 0.23
C ALA A 14 5.99 -50.70 -0.65
N ARG A 15 6.62 -49.70 -0.03
CA ARG A 15 7.76 -49.01 -0.66
C ARG A 15 9.04 -49.30 0.11
N LYS A 16 9.86 -50.15 -0.51
CA LYS A 16 11.19 -50.57 -0.08
C LYS A 16 12.05 -49.33 0.16
N VAL A 17 12.32 -49.00 1.42
CA VAL A 17 13.32 -48.01 1.82
C VAL A 17 14.60 -48.79 2.05
N SER A 18 15.48 -48.71 1.05
CA SER A 18 16.86 -49.17 1.11
C SER A 18 17.58 -48.44 2.24
N VAL A 19 18.01 -49.20 3.24
CA VAL A 19 18.90 -48.76 4.31
C VAL A 19 20.33 -48.82 3.77
N ALA A 20 21.02 -47.68 3.75
CA ALA A 20 22.47 -47.59 3.66
C ALA A 20 22.96 -46.58 4.73
N PRO A 21 24.15 -46.80 5.31
CA PRO A 21 24.46 -46.38 6.67
C PRO A 21 25.11 -44.99 6.76
N VAL A 22 25.01 -44.41 7.96
CA VAL A 22 26.00 -43.56 8.67
C VAL A 22 26.99 -42.79 7.78
N THR A 23 26.96 -41.46 7.88
CA THR A 23 28.13 -40.68 8.35
C THR A 23 27.65 -39.32 8.84
N THR A 24 27.71 -39.16 10.16
CA THR A 24 27.89 -37.89 10.85
C THR A 24 29.07 -37.14 10.20
N ALA A 25 28.76 -36.09 9.46
CA ALA A 25 29.74 -35.05 9.16
C ALA A 25 29.03 -33.70 9.27
N ARG A 26 28.92 -33.24 10.51
CA ARG A 26 28.90 -31.82 10.82
C ARG A 26 30.17 -31.21 10.22
N THR A 27 30.06 -30.63 9.03
CA THR A 27 31.00 -29.61 8.53
C THR A 27 30.32 -28.28 8.83
N ALA A 28 30.53 -27.74 10.02
CA ALA A 28 31.55 -26.72 10.23
C ALA A 28 31.21 -25.50 9.37
N GLY A 29 30.65 -24.49 10.04
CA GLY A 29 30.23 -23.24 9.46
C GLY A 29 31.32 -22.66 8.58
N THR A 30 30.96 -22.45 7.33
CA THR A 30 31.51 -21.36 6.53
C THR A 30 30.40 -20.34 6.39
N ASP A 31 30.05 -19.74 7.52
CA ASP A 31 29.50 -18.39 7.57
C ASP A 31 30.62 -17.45 7.10
N THR A 32 30.99 -17.59 5.83
CA THR A 32 31.76 -16.57 5.14
C THR A 32 30.83 -15.36 5.15
N VAL A 33 31.15 -14.45 6.07
CA VAL A 33 30.66 -13.08 6.09
C VAL A 33 31.01 -12.51 4.73
N THR A 34 30.13 -12.77 3.77
CA THR A 34 30.19 -12.17 2.45
C THR A 34 30.03 -10.70 2.74
N PRO A 35 31.05 -9.87 2.46
CA PRO A 35 31.05 -8.47 2.86
C PRO A 35 29.73 -7.89 2.40
N LYS A 36 28.95 -7.36 3.35
CA LYS A 36 27.65 -6.74 3.14
C LYS A 36 27.79 -5.82 1.93
N LYS A 37 27.39 -6.32 0.75
CA LYS A 37 27.39 -5.53 -0.48
C LYS A 37 26.41 -4.43 -0.18
N ARG A 38 26.97 -3.25 0.14
CA ARG A 38 26.24 -1.99 0.28
C ARG A 38 25.21 -1.99 -0.82
N THR A 39 23.94 -1.86 -0.44
CA THR A 39 22.78 -1.90 -1.33
C THR A 39 23.19 -1.25 -2.65
N SER A 40 23.54 -2.07 -3.65
CA SER A 40 24.05 -1.51 -4.87
C SER A 40 22.86 -0.76 -5.48
N PRO A 41 23.06 0.43 -6.06
CA PRO A 41 21.95 1.18 -6.66
C PRO A 41 21.10 0.30 -7.59
N ALA A 42 21.73 -0.66 -8.27
CA ALA A 42 21.07 -1.69 -9.06
C ALA A 42 20.13 -2.63 -8.28
N LYS A 43 20.46 -3.05 -7.05
CA LYS A 43 19.58 -3.87 -6.20
C LYS A 43 18.43 -3.06 -5.59
N PHE A 44 18.68 -1.82 -5.20
CA PHE A 44 17.65 -0.93 -4.67
C PHE A 44 16.52 -0.69 -5.68
N ILE A 45 16.85 -0.48 -6.97
CA ILE A 45 15.83 -0.35 -8.04
C ILE A 45 14.98 -1.63 -8.17
N GLN A 46 15.58 -2.81 -7.97
CA GLN A 46 14.85 -4.07 -8.02
C GLN A 46 13.90 -4.21 -6.82
N GLU A 47 14.35 -3.85 -5.62
CA GLU A 47 13.53 -3.81 -4.40
C GLU A 47 12.39 -2.79 -4.52
N VAL A 48 12.66 -1.56 -4.99
CA VAL A 48 11.64 -0.54 -5.25
C VAL A 48 10.61 -1.01 -6.27
N ARG A 49 11.02 -1.71 -7.33
CA ARG A 49 10.07 -2.26 -8.32
C ARG A 49 9.20 -3.37 -7.73
N GLN A 50 9.74 -4.19 -6.82
CA GLN A 50 8.97 -5.21 -6.11
C GLN A 50 7.96 -4.58 -5.14
N GLU A 51 8.35 -3.51 -4.44
CA GLU A 51 7.47 -2.80 -3.51
C GLU A 51 6.44 -1.91 -4.24
N ALA A 52 6.83 -1.30 -5.37
CA ALA A 52 5.95 -0.50 -6.21
C ALA A 52 4.78 -1.30 -6.81
N ARG A 53 4.96 -2.61 -7.02
CA ARG A 53 3.88 -3.51 -7.46
C ARG A 53 2.81 -3.72 -6.39
N LYS A 54 3.11 -3.47 -5.11
CA LYS A 54 2.13 -3.51 -4.02
C LYS A 54 1.28 -2.24 -3.96
N ILE A 55 1.70 -1.16 -4.63
CA ILE A 55 0.94 0.07 -4.74
C ILE A 55 -0.16 -0.16 -5.77
N THR A 56 -1.28 -0.70 -5.32
CA THR A 56 -2.51 -0.65 -6.09
C THR A 56 -2.95 0.80 -6.15
N TRP A 57 -2.67 1.47 -7.27
CA TRP A 57 -3.18 2.82 -7.47
C TRP A 57 -4.71 2.76 -7.48
N THR A 58 -5.34 3.69 -6.76
CA THR A 58 -6.79 3.80 -6.65
C THR A 58 -7.43 3.84 -8.04
N SER A 59 -8.58 3.18 -8.16
CA SER A 59 -9.33 3.15 -9.42
C SER A 59 -9.77 4.57 -9.79
N ARG A 60 -9.74 4.91 -11.09
CA ARG A 60 -10.20 6.23 -11.59
C ARG A 60 -11.59 6.62 -11.08
N LYS A 61 -12.45 5.64 -10.82
CA LYS A 61 -13.80 5.85 -10.26
C LYS A 61 -13.76 6.41 -8.83
N GLU A 62 -12.92 5.85 -7.98
CA GLU A 62 -12.75 6.29 -6.59
C GLU A 62 -12.11 7.67 -6.52
N THR A 63 -11.09 7.92 -7.36
CA THR A 63 -10.47 9.25 -7.48
C THR A 63 -11.51 10.29 -7.86
N TRP A 64 -12.36 9.99 -8.86
CA TRP A 64 -13.40 10.91 -9.30
C TRP A 64 -14.40 11.23 -8.20
N ILE A 65 -14.85 10.23 -7.44
CA ILE A 65 -15.78 10.42 -6.32
C ILE A 65 -15.16 11.32 -5.25
N THR A 66 -13.91 11.07 -4.86
CA THR A 66 -13.19 11.90 -3.88
C THR A 66 -13.00 13.32 -4.39
N THR A 67 -12.64 13.49 -5.67
CA THR A 67 -12.48 14.81 -6.28
C THR A 67 -13.79 15.57 -6.30
N VAL A 68 -14.91 14.93 -6.66
CA VAL A 68 -16.24 15.58 -6.68
C VAL A 68 -16.66 16.04 -5.29
N MET A 69 -16.44 15.23 -4.26
CA MET A 69 -16.72 15.63 -2.87
C MET A 69 -15.94 16.88 -2.47
N VAL A 70 -14.65 16.95 -2.80
CA VAL A 70 -13.83 18.14 -2.56
C VAL A 70 -14.29 19.32 -3.43
N LEU A 71 -14.63 19.06 -4.70
CA LEU A 71 -15.08 20.08 -5.65
C LEU A 71 -16.32 20.82 -5.14
N ILE A 72 -17.27 20.10 -4.53
CA ILE A 72 -18.47 20.70 -3.96
C ILE A 72 -18.10 21.69 -2.83
N MET A 73 -17.20 21.30 -1.92
CA MET A 73 -16.73 22.20 -0.86
C MET A 73 -16.00 23.42 -1.43
N VAL A 74 -15.17 23.23 -2.45
CA VAL A 74 -14.45 24.33 -3.12
C VAL A 74 -15.43 25.28 -3.80
N LEU A 75 -16.47 24.78 -4.47
CA LEU A 75 -17.50 25.61 -5.09
C LEU A 75 -18.23 26.48 -4.06
N VAL A 76 -18.58 25.92 -2.90
CA VAL A 76 -19.19 26.70 -1.80
C VAL A 76 -18.25 27.80 -1.33
N ALA A 77 -16.96 27.47 -1.12
CA ALA A 77 -15.96 28.46 -0.74
C ALA A 77 -15.76 29.55 -1.80
N CYS A 78 -15.76 29.21 -3.10
CA CYS A 78 -15.68 30.17 -4.20
C CYS A 78 -16.85 31.14 -4.19
N VAL A 79 -18.08 30.66 -3.99
CA VAL A 79 -19.26 31.53 -3.89
C VAL A 79 -19.15 32.46 -2.69
N PHE A 80 -18.72 31.93 -1.54
CA PHE A 80 -18.51 32.74 -0.34
C PHE A 80 -17.48 33.85 -0.55
N PHE A 81 -16.31 33.53 -1.11
CA PHE A 81 -15.28 34.54 -1.38
C PHE A 81 -15.75 35.55 -2.41
N TYR A 82 -16.45 35.13 -3.47
CA TYR A 82 -17.00 36.04 -4.46
C TYR A 82 -17.93 37.11 -3.84
N ILE A 83 -18.77 36.72 -2.89
CA ILE A 83 -19.65 37.65 -2.17
C ILE A 83 -18.84 38.61 -1.31
N ILE A 84 -17.83 38.12 -0.59
CA ILE A 84 -17.00 38.97 0.27
C ILE A 84 -16.19 39.96 -0.56
N ASP A 85 -15.54 39.49 -1.61
CA ASP A 85 -14.70 40.31 -2.49
C ASP A 85 -15.55 41.40 -3.16
N GLY A 86 -16.74 41.04 -3.66
CA GLY A 86 -17.70 41.99 -4.23
C GLY A 86 -18.28 42.97 -3.19
N GLY A 87 -18.59 42.47 -2.00
CA GLY A 87 -19.13 43.26 -0.89
C GLY A 87 -18.13 44.29 -0.37
N LEU A 88 -16.86 43.89 -0.19
CA LEU A 88 -15.79 44.81 0.20
C LEU A 88 -15.57 45.89 -0.87
N GLY A 89 -15.58 45.51 -2.15
CA GLY A 89 -15.52 46.47 -3.25
C GLY A 89 -16.66 47.49 -3.20
N PHE A 90 -17.89 47.04 -2.94
CA PHE A 90 -19.05 47.94 -2.79
C PHE A 90 -18.89 48.91 -1.62
N VAL A 91 -18.46 48.41 -0.45
CA VAL A 91 -18.23 49.22 0.75
C VAL A 91 -17.14 50.27 0.52
N VAL A 92 -16.03 49.89 -0.08
CA VAL A 92 -14.92 50.83 -0.36
C VAL A 92 -15.35 51.91 -1.34
N ASN A 93 -16.06 51.56 -2.42
CA ASN A 93 -16.59 52.53 -3.37
C ASN A 93 -17.60 53.48 -2.72
N PHE A 94 -18.45 52.97 -1.81
CA PHE A 94 -19.40 53.78 -1.06
C PHE A 94 -18.70 54.79 -0.14
N LEU A 95 -17.65 54.37 0.58
CA LEU A 95 -16.84 55.25 1.43
C LEU A 95 -16.12 56.34 0.62
N ILE A 96 -15.51 55.97 -0.52
CA ILE A 96 -14.80 56.93 -1.38
C ILE A 96 -15.76 57.93 -2.00
N ASN A 97 -16.96 57.50 -2.41
CA ASN A 97 -17.97 58.38 -2.99
C ASN A 97 -18.64 59.31 -1.96
N ILE A 98 -18.54 59.02 -0.66
CA ILE A 98 -18.97 59.92 0.42
C ILE A 98 -17.95 61.03 0.70
N GLY A 99 -16.67 60.78 0.44
CA GLY A 99 -15.58 61.73 0.69
C GLY A 99 -15.25 62.67 -0.48
N ARG A 100 -15.91 62.52 -1.62
CA ARG A 100 -15.79 63.36 -2.82
C ARG A 100 -17.04 64.21 -2.99
#